data_AF-A0A072P674-F1
#
_entry.id   AF-A0A072P674-F1
#
_cell.length_a   1.000
_cell.length_b   1.000
_cell.length_c   1.000
_cell.angle_alpha   90.00
_cell.angle_beta   90.00
_cell.angle_gamma   90.00
#
_symmetry.space_group_name_H-M   'P 1'
#
loop_
_entity.id
_entity.type
_entity.pdbx_description
1 polymer ?
#
loop_
_entity_poly.entity_id
_entity_poly.type
_entity_poly.pdbx_seq_one_letter_code
_entity_poly.pdbx_strand_id
1 'polypeptide(L)'
;MQACSGLRQYLDTAATPQADNIDAAITTSMFLGSLSFADATEDYQVALDNRPVPFFWLSNQRGLGSLLSIFQSQSVSMQSMWLSMFDEVAEDVLRLNDNRPGIDGIPAELAQMFGVKKTSTCDQHHYLGVLRRLCRLLRVDPGNNMALLQYMQFVEGLSSRFVSLLNTLDIRALLLLSYWLALLCAKKCWWSQQRARNDCWAICKYLENHGDEGLWNYMDFPAAACDYPYIGVAPAGWALINRLRRDSRQLGLLL
;
A
#
# COMPACT_ATOMS: atom_id res chain seq x y z
N MET A 1 -0.70 -1.03 -21.81
CA MET A 1 -0.97 0.29 -21.17
C MET A 1 -0.72 1.45 -22.14
N GLN A 2 -1.44 1.54 -23.27
CA GLN A 2 -1.36 2.72 -24.16
C GLN A 2 -2.31 3.85 -23.74
N ALA A 3 -3.39 3.52 -23.01
CA ALA A 3 -4.37 4.50 -22.55
C ALA A 3 -3.80 5.46 -21.49
N CYS A 4 -3.08 4.94 -20.48
CA CYS A 4 -2.46 5.79 -19.44
C CYS A 4 -1.33 6.67 -19.99
N SER A 5 -0.55 6.18 -20.97
CA SER A 5 0.47 7.00 -21.64
C SER A 5 -0.15 8.08 -22.53
N GLY A 6 -1.25 7.76 -23.22
CA GLY A 6 -1.99 8.73 -24.03
C GLY A 6 -2.64 9.83 -23.19
N LEU A 7 -3.20 9.47 -22.02
CA LEU A 7 -3.74 10.45 -21.09
C LEU A 7 -2.65 11.37 -20.50
N ARG A 8 -1.49 10.80 -20.15
CA ARG A 8 -0.33 11.58 -19.68
C ARG A 8 0.14 12.55 -20.76
N GLN A 9 0.32 12.08 -21.99
CA GLN A 9 0.72 12.93 -23.11
C GLN A 9 -0.31 14.04 -23.39
N TYR A 10 -1.61 13.76 -23.28
CA TYR A 10 -2.66 14.77 -23.42
C TYR A 10 -2.59 15.84 -22.32
N LEU A 11 -2.41 15.44 -21.06
CA LEU A 11 -2.22 16.37 -19.94
C LEU A 11 -0.95 17.21 -20.07
N ASP A 12 0.14 16.62 -20.58
CA ASP A 12 1.43 17.30 -20.77
C ASP A 12 1.42 18.26 -21.96
N THR A 13 0.56 18.05 -22.96
CA THR A 13 0.49 18.87 -24.20
C THR A 13 -0.61 19.92 -24.20
N ALA A 14 -1.57 19.85 -23.27
CA ALA A 14 -2.62 20.85 -23.15
C ALA A 14 -2.05 22.18 -22.60
N ALA A 15 -2.00 23.21 -23.45
CA ALA A 15 -1.39 24.52 -23.17
C ALA A 15 -1.99 25.29 -21.97
N THR A 16 -3.13 24.84 -21.47
CA THR A 16 -3.69 25.10 -20.14
C THR A 16 -4.89 24.16 -20.07
N PRO A 17 -4.79 23.01 -19.39
CA PRO A 17 -5.94 22.12 -19.31
C PRO A 17 -7.10 22.88 -18.66
N GLN A 18 -8.31 22.84 -19.23
CA GLN A 18 -9.50 23.30 -18.52
C GLN A 18 -9.76 22.39 -17.32
N ALA A 19 -10.34 22.92 -16.24
CA ALA A 19 -10.60 22.16 -15.02
C ALA A 19 -11.41 20.88 -15.30
N ASP A 20 -12.41 20.96 -16.17
CA ASP A 20 -13.23 19.81 -16.61
C ASP A 20 -12.40 18.69 -17.27
N ASN A 21 -11.37 19.04 -18.03
CA ASN A 21 -10.50 18.06 -18.69
C ASN A 21 -9.56 17.36 -17.69
N ILE A 22 -9.13 18.07 -16.64
CA ILE A 22 -8.33 17.50 -15.54
C ILE A 22 -9.20 16.57 -14.69
N ASP A 23 -10.39 17.02 -14.31
CA ASP A 23 -11.31 16.22 -13.49
C ASP A 23 -11.73 14.94 -14.22
N ALA A 24 -12.02 15.01 -15.52
CA ALA A 24 -12.28 13.84 -16.35
C ALA A 24 -11.06 12.90 -16.41
N ALA A 25 -9.86 13.43 -16.56
CA ALA A 25 -8.62 12.64 -16.61
C ALA A 25 -8.33 11.93 -15.28
N ILE A 26 -8.45 12.63 -14.15
CA ILE A 26 -8.24 12.07 -12.81
C ILE A 26 -9.29 10.98 -12.55
N THR A 27 -10.56 11.29 -12.79
CA THR A 27 -11.68 10.35 -12.59
C THR A 27 -11.47 9.09 -13.43
N THR A 28 -11.16 9.26 -14.72
CA THR A 28 -10.87 8.13 -15.62
C THR A 28 -9.69 7.31 -15.13
N SER A 29 -8.61 7.94 -14.68
CA SER A 29 -7.44 7.26 -14.14
C SER A 29 -7.75 6.45 -12.89
N MET A 30 -8.53 7.01 -11.96
CA MET A 30 -8.99 6.30 -10.77
C MET A 30 -9.84 5.09 -11.12
N PHE A 31 -10.77 5.22 -12.07
CA PHE A 31 -11.59 4.11 -12.52
C PHE A 31 -10.77 3.03 -13.22
N LEU A 32 -9.86 3.40 -14.12
CA LEU A 32 -8.95 2.44 -14.77
C LEU A 32 -8.05 1.74 -13.75
N GLY A 33 -7.54 2.46 -12.75
CA GLY A 33 -6.78 1.88 -11.64
C GLY A 33 -7.61 0.89 -10.83
N SER A 34 -8.86 1.26 -10.51
CA SER A 34 -9.82 0.40 -9.79
C SER A 34 -10.15 -0.86 -10.57
N LEU A 35 -10.43 -0.76 -11.88
CA LEU A 35 -10.72 -1.91 -12.74
C LEU A 35 -9.51 -2.82 -12.89
N SER A 36 -8.31 -2.25 -13.07
CA SER A 36 -7.08 -3.05 -13.12
C SER A 36 -6.78 -3.76 -11.80
N PHE A 37 -7.24 -3.23 -10.67
CA PHE A 37 -7.12 -3.90 -9.38
C PHE A 37 -8.16 -5.02 -9.26
N ALA A 38 -9.40 -4.75 -9.67
CA ALA A 38 -10.51 -5.69 -9.57
C ALA A 38 -10.34 -6.94 -10.43
N ASP A 39 -9.66 -6.83 -11.57
CA ASP A 39 -9.32 -7.98 -12.38
C ASP A 39 -8.35 -8.89 -11.61
N ALA A 40 -8.82 -10.08 -11.25
CA ALA A 40 -8.05 -11.13 -10.57
C ALA A 40 -8.11 -12.46 -11.31
N THR A 41 -8.58 -12.46 -12.56
CA THR A 41 -8.96 -13.67 -13.30
C THR A 41 -7.83 -14.70 -13.41
N GLU A 42 -6.61 -14.28 -13.73
CA GLU A 42 -5.45 -15.17 -13.92
C GLU A 42 -4.87 -15.72 -12.61
N ASP A 43 -5.00 -14.98 -11.51
CA ASP A 43 -4.36 -15.28 -10.22
C ASP A 43 -5.32 -15.83 -9.16
N TYR A 44 -6.62 -15.91 -9.48
CA TYR A 44 -7.65 -16.26 -8.51
C TYR A 44 -7.50 -17.69 -8.02
N GLN A 45 -7.36 -17.86 -6.70
CA GLN A 45 -7.13 -19.15 -6.04
C GLN A 45 -5.88 -19.91 -6.53
N VAL A 46 -4.98 -19.24 -7.25
CA VAL A 46 -3.69 -19.79 -7.66
C VAL A 46 -2.67 -19.54 -6.55
N ALA A 47 -2.00 -20.61 -6.11
CA ALA A 47 -0.94 -20.52 -5.11
C ALA A 47 0.27 -19.72 -5.67
N LEU A 48 0.97 -18.97 -4.81
CA LEU A 48 2.00 -18.01 -5.24
C LEU A 48 3.15 -18.63 -6.03
N ASP A 49 3.53 -19.86 -5.68
CA ASP A 49 4.56 -20.67 -6.32
C ASP A 49 4.19 -21.12 -7.75
N ASN A 50 2.89 -21.14 -8.06
CA ASN A 50 2.37 -21.52 -9.37
C ASN A 50 2.06 -20.31 -10.27
N ARG A 51 2.28 -19.08 -9.78
CA ARG A 51 2.06 -17.87 -10.58
C ARG A 51 3.34 -17.54 -11.37
N PRO A 52 3.27 -17.31 -12.70
CA PRO A 52 4.45 -16.92 -13.48
C PRO A 52 5.11 -15.62 -12.98
N VAL A 53 4.28 -14.64 -12.58
CA VAL A 53 4.72 -13.39 -11.95
C VAL A 53 3.75 -13.05 -10.80
N PRO A 54 4.05 -13.44 -9.55
CA PRO A 54 3.07 -13.47 -8.45
C PRO A 54 2.29 -12.18 -8.18
N PHE A 55 2.92 -11.02 -8.45
CA PHE A 55 2.34 -9.70 -8.19
C PHE A 55 2.47 -8.75 -9.39
N PHE A 56 2.36 -9.27 -10.61
CA PHE A 56 2.45 -8.46 -11.83
C PHE A 56 1.53 -7.24 -11.81
N TRP A 57 0.31 -7.42 -11.30
CA TRP A 57 -0.71 -6.39 -11.17
C TRP A 57 -0.26 -5.16 -10.36
N LEU A 58 0.67 -5.28 -9.41
CA LEU A 58 1.22 -4.13 -8.67
C LEU A 58 1.89 -3.13 -9.61
N SER A 59 2.44 -3.59 -10.72
CA SER A 59 3.06 -2.73 -11.73
C SER A 59 2.04 -1.85 -12.44
N ASN A 60 0.78 -2.31 -12.57
CA ASN A 60 -0.30 -1.54 -13.21
C ASN A 60 -0.82 -0.42 -12.31
N GLN A 61 -0.56 -0.48 -11.01
CA GLN A 61 -0.97 0.54 -10.04
C GLN A 61 0.04 1.70 -9.93
N ARG A 62 1.21 1.58 -10.55
CA ARG A 62 2.24 2.63 -10.59
C ARG A 62 1.90 3.67 -11.65
N GLY A 63 1.34 4.80 -11.24
CA GLY A 63 1.01 5.88 -12.16
C GLY A 63 0.12 6.97 -11.57
N LEU A 64 -0.67 6.64 -10.55
CA LEU A 64 -1.55 7.60 -9.88
C LEU A 64 -0.78 8.68 -9.11
N GLY A 65 0.37 8.36 -8.49
CA GLY A 65 1.17 9.34 -7.76
C GLY A 65 1.77 10.44 -8.64
N SER A 66 2.07 10.14 -9.91
CA SER A 66 2.47 11.17 -10.88
C SER A 66 1.31 12.09 -11.28
N LEU A 67 0.08 11.60 -11.27
CA LEU A 67 -1.10 12.45 -11.52
C LEU A 67 -1.37 13.37 -10.33
N LEU A 68 -1.14 12.89 -9.10
CA LEU A 68 -1.25 13.71 -7.89
C LEU A 68 -0.20 14.83 -7.85
N SER A 69 1.04 14.57 -8.28
CA SER A 69 2.06 15.63 -8.34
C SER A 69 1.76 16.67 -9.42
N ILE A 70 1.28 16.24 -10.59
CA ILE A 70 0.78 17.14 -11.65
C ILE A 70 -0.37 17.98 -11.09
N PHE A 71 -1.34 17.35 -10.42
CA PHE A 71 -2.48 18.04 -9.79
C PHE A 71 -2.03 19.09 -8.78
N GLN A 72 -1.12 18.77 -7.86
CA GLN A 72 -0.61 19.73 -6.88
C GLN A 72 0.07 20.94 -7.54
N SER A 73 0.78 20.74 -8.66
CA SER A 73 1.41 21.85 -9.39
C SER A 73 0.42 22.74 -10.17
N GLN A 74 -0.74 22.20 -10.54
CA GLN A 74 -1.76 22.89 -11.36
C GLN A 74 -2.99 23.35 -10.55
N SER A 75 -3.15 22.84 -9.33
CA SER A 75 -4.27 23.01 -8.40
C SER A 75 -4.52 24.48 -8.02
N VAL A 76 -3.47 25.29 -7.92
CA VAL A 76 -3.56 26.69 -7.46
C VAL A 76 -4.37 27.58 -8.42
N SER A 77 -4.59 27.16 -9.68
CA SER A 77 -5.33 27.96 -10.67
C SER A 77 -6.68 27.38 -11.11
N MET A 78 -7.06 26.18 -10.67
CA MET A 78 -8.19 25.43 -11.23
C MET A 78 -9.25 25.09 -10.17
N GLN A 79 -10.53 25.38 -10.43
CA GLN A 79 -11.66 24.98 -9.57
C GLN A 79 -12.01 23.49 -9.75
N SER A 80 -11.09 22.57 -9.39
CA SER A 80 -11.32 21.12 -9.51
C SER A 80 -12.21 20.57 -8.38
N MET A 81 -13.11 19.64 -8.71
CA MET A 81 -13.97 18.98 -7.71
C MET A 81 -13.19 18.12 -6.71
N TRP A 82 -11.99 17.65 -7.09
CA TRP A 82 -11.16 16.76 -6.28
C TRP A 82 -10.29 17.49 -5.26
N LEU A 83 -10.16 18.83 -5.35
CA LEU A 83 -9.32 19.62 -4.44
C LEU A 83 -9.67 19.37 -2.97
N SER A 84 -10.94 19.54 -2.61
CA SER A 84 -11.40 19.36 -1.23
C SER A 84 -11.08 17.98 -0.65
N MET A 85 -11.24 16.94 -1.47
CA MET A 85 -10.96 15.55 -1.10
C MET A 85 -9.46 15.29 -0.93
N PHE A 86 -8.62 15.83 -1.83
CA PHE A 86 -7.18 15.63 -1.74
C PHE A 86 -6.51 16.51 -0.69
N ASP A 87 -6.99 17.73 -0.48
CA ASP A 87 -6.46 18.64 0.53
C ASP A 87 -6.59 18.04 1.93
N GLU A 88 -7.70 17.35 2.22
CA GLU A 88 -7.94 16.68 3.51
C GLU A 88 -6.86 15.63 3.83
N VAL A 89 -6.29 14.98 2.82
CA VAL A 89 -5.27 13.92 3.01
C VAL A 89 -3.87 14.34 2.57
N ALA A 90 -3.69 15.54 2.02
CA ALA A 90 -2.46 15.94 1.36
C ALA A 90 -1.25 15.84 2.29
N GLU A 91 -1.36 16.39 3.51
CA GLU A 91 -0.28 16.32 4.50
C GLU A 91 0.07 14.89 4.90
N ASP A 92 -0.94 14.04 5.13
CA ASP A 92 -0.72 12.66 5.54
C ASP A 92 -0.05 11.85 4.43
N VAL A 93 -0.51 12.03 3.18
CA VAL A 93 0.10 11.41 2.00
C VAL A 93 1.55 11.87 1.83
N LEU A 94 1.84 13.16 2.00
CA LEU A 94 3.21 13.68 1.95
C LEU A 94 4.08 13.06 3.04
N ARG A 95 3.55 12.88 4.25
CA ARG A 95 4.26 12.24 5.39
C ARG A 95 4.55 10.75 5.17
N LEU A 96 3.92 10.09 4.19
CA LEU A 96 4.27 8.71 3.81
C LEU A 96 5.63 8.63 3.12
N ASN A 97 6.11 9.73 2.51
CA ASN A 97 7.45 9.84 1.95
C ASN A 97 8.47 10.14 3.07
N ASP A 98 8.87 9.11 3.82
CA ASP A 98 9.83 9.22 4.92
C ASP A 98 11.16 8.53 4.57
N ASN A 99 12.13 9.33 4.14
CA ASN A 99 13.49 8.86 3.77
C ASN A 99 14.50 8.97 4.92
N ARG A 100 14.04 9.23 6.16
CA ARG A 100 14.95 9.34 7.31
C ARG A 100 15.64 8.01 7.58
N PRO A 101 16.94 8.03 7.96
CA PRO A 101 17.64 6.82 8.34
C PRO A 101 17.15 6.26 9.68
N GLY A 102 17.55 5.03 9.97
CA GLY A 102 17.41 4.45 11.30
C GLY A 102 16.01 3.93 11.61
N ILE A 103 15.75 3.76 12.91
CA ILE A 103 14.61 3.02 13.46
C ILE A 103 13.44 3.90 13.92
N ASP A 104 13.59 5.23 13.83
CA ASP A 104 12.61 6.15 14.41
C ASP A 104 11.21 5.96 13.83
N GLY A 105 10.24 5.69 14.70
CA GLY A 105 8.84 5.44 14.31
C GLY A 105 8.54 4.01 13.84
N ILE A 106 9.53 3.11 13.88
CA ILE A 106 9.39 1.67 13.62
C ILE A 106 9.41 0.93 14.96
N PRO A 107 8.41 0.08 15.27
CA PRO A 107 8.42 -0.78 16.45
C PRO A 107 9.68 -1.66 16.53
N ALA A 108 10.21 -1.84 17.74
CA ALA A 108 11.49 -2.50 17.96
C ALA A 108 11.53 -3.94 17.42
N GLU A 109 10.43 -4.67 17.56
CA GLU A 109 10.29 -6.03 17.01
C GLU A 109 10.35 -6.06 15.48
N LEU A 110 9.78 -5.06 14.80
CA LEU A 110 9.87 -4.96 13.34
C LEU A 110 11.27 -4.54 12.92
N ALA A 111 11.90 -3.61 13.65
CA ALA A 111 13.30 -3.25 13.38
C ALA A 111 14.22 -4.48 13.50
N GLN A 112 14.01 -5.33 14.50
CA GLN A 112 14.75 -6.58 14.66
C GLN A 112 14.45 -7.57 13.52
N MET A 113 13.17 -7.83 13.25
CA MET A 113 12.73 -8.79 12.22
C MET A 113 13.27 -8.44 10.82
N PHE A 114 13.29 -7.15 10.48
CA PHE A 114 13.76 -6.66 9.19
C PHE A 114 15.27 -6.33 9.17
N GLY A 115 15.96 -6.43 10.31
CA GLY A 115 17.39 -6.12 10.42
C GLY A 115 17.73 -4.63 10.29
N VAL A 116 16.78 -3.74 10.58
CA VAL A 116 16.97 -2.29 10.51
C VAL A 116 17.81 -1.82 11.69
N LYS A 117 18.93 -1.16 11.37
CA LYS A 117 19.84 -0.56 12.36
C LYS A 117 19.67 0.96 12.36
N LYS A 118 20.18 1.63 13.39
CA LYS A 118 20.21 3.11 13.47
C LYS A 118 20.90 3.78 12.28
N THR A 119 21.84 3.08 11.63
CA THR A 119 22.59 3.55 10.47
C THR A 119 21.99 3.14 9.12
N SER A 120 20.92 2.34 9.11
CA SER A 120 20.27 1.90 7.88
C SER A 120 19.64 3.09 7.15
N THR A 121 19.85 3.17 5.84
CA THR A 121 19.27 4.22 4.97
C THR A 121 18.27 3.60 3.98
N CYS A 122 17.31 4.38 3.50
CA CYS A 122 16.32 3.90 2.53
C CYS A 122 16.95 3.48 1.20
N ASP A 123 18.07 4.08 0.82
CA ASP A 123 18.77 3.77 -0.44
C ASP A 123 19.45 2.40 -0.40
N GLN A 124 19.96 2.00 0.78
CA GLN A 124 20.73 0.77 0.94
C GLN A 124 19.88 -0.39 1.48
N HIS A 125 18.89 -0.10 2.33
CA HIS A 125 18.11 -1.13 3.01
C HIS A 125 16.80 -1.41 2.29
N HIS A 126 16.64 -2.62 1.75
CA HIS A 126 15.59 -2.92 0.76
C HIS A 126 14.16 -2.80 1.31
N TYR A 127 14.00 -2.91 2.63
CA TYR A 127 12.70 -2.86 3.29
C TYR A 127 12.39 -1.51 3.95
N LEU A 128 13.39 -0.65 4.20
CA LEU A 128 13.24 0.44 5.18
C LEU A 128 12.15 1.45 4.76
N GLY A 129 12.19 1.92 3.52
CA GLY A 129 11.18 2.87 3.01
C GLY A 129 9.76 2.30 3.04
N VAL A 130 9.59 1.03 2.61
CA VAL A 130 8.28 0.37 2.59
C VAL A 130 7.78 0.07 4.01
N LEU A 131 8.66 -0.37 4.91
CA LEU A 131 8.33 -0.63 6.31
C LEU A 131 7.90 0.65 7.03
N ARG A 132 8.61 1.78 6.84
CA ARG A 132 8.23 3.09 7.38
C ARG A 132 6.85 3.51 6.89
N ARG A 133 6.63 3.41 5.58
CA ARG A 133 5.35 3.72 4.96
C ARG A 133 4.23 2.88 5.54
N LEU A 134 4.42 1.55 5.60
CA LEU A 134 3.44 0.64 6.17
C LEU A 134 3.15 0.99 7.63
N CYS A 135 4.17 1.22 8.47
CA CYS A 135 3.97 1.61 9.87
C CYS A 135 3.12 2.88 10.02
N ARG A 136 3.18 3.82 9.08
CA ARG A 136 2.29 4.99 9.05
C ARG A 136 0.87 4.60 8.66
N LEU A 137 0.71 3.81 7.60
CA LEU A 137 -0.61 3.37 7.14
C LEU A 137 -1.35 2.51 8.19
N LEU A 138 -0.64 1.67 8.94
CA LEU A 138 -1.25 0.84 9.99
C LEU A 138 -1.83 1.67 11.16
N ARG A 139 -1.39 2.93 11.31
CA ARG A 139 -1.91 3.86 12.32
C ARG A 139 -3.23 4.50 11.91
N VAL A 140 -3.53 4.56 10.62
CA VAL A 140 -4.76 5.14 10.10
C VAL A 140 -5.94 4.28 10.57
N ASP A 141 -6.98 4.94 11.06
CA ASP A 141 -8.18 4.26 11.54
C ASP A 141 -8.98 3.75 10.33
N PRO A 142 -9.32 2.44 10.25
CA PRO A 142 -10.19 1.92 9.20
C PRO A 142 -11.56 2.62 9.14
N GLY A 143 -12.03 3.21 10.25
CA GLY A 143 -13.24 4.01 10.32
C GLY A 143 -13.13 5.39 9.68
N ASN A 144 -11.92 5.89 9.39
CA ASN A 144 -11.74 7.13 8.64
C ASN A 144 -12.21 6.92 7.18
N ASN A 145 -13.08 7.81 6.69
CA ASN A 145 -13.66 7.75 5.35
C ASN A 145 -12.59 7.85 4.25
N MET A 146 -11.52 8.59 4.53
CA MET A 146 -10.40 8.85 3.64
C MET A 146 -9.28 7.82 3.73
N ALA A 147 -9.38 6.85 4.65
CA ALA A 147 -8.37 5.83 4.87
C ALA A 147 -8.02 5.03 3.60
N LEU A 148 -9.00 4.76 2.72
CA LEU A 148 -8.75 4.03 1.49
C LEU A 148 -7.80 4.78 0.54
N LEU A 149 -7.95 6.10 0.42
CA LEU A 149 -7.04 6.92 -0.39
C LEU A 149 -5.61 6.85 0.15
N GLN A 150 -5.46 6.93 1.48
CA GLN A 150 -4.16 6.81 2.14
C GLN A 150 -3.57 5.41 1.94
N TYR A 151 -4.35 4.34 2.11
CA TYR A 151 -3.90 2.97 1.90
C TYR A 151 -3.42 2.74 0.46
N MET A 152 -4.08 3.33 -0.52
CA MET A 152 -3.66 3.24 -1.92
C MET A 152 -2.31 3.91 -2.17
N GLN A 153 -1.85 4.83 -1.32
CA GLN A 153 -0.50 5.41 -1.44
C GLN A 153 0.64 4.45 -1.05
N PHE A 154 0.33 3.24 -0.60
CA PHE A 154 1.34 2.20 -0.38
C PHE A 154 2.12 1.90 -1.67
N VAL A 155 1.42 1.75 -2.81
CA VAL A 155 2.04 1.30 -4.07
C VAL A 155 3.05 2.30 -4.63
N GLU A 156 2.86 3.60 -4.36
CA GLU A 156 3.78 4.67 -4.75
C GLU A 156 5.13 4.58 -4.03
N GLY A 157 5.19 3.91 -2.87
CA GLY A 157 6.42 3.68 -2.14
C GLY A 157 7.23 2.45 -2.58
N LEU A 158 6.70 1.65 -3.51
CA LEU A 158 7.34 0.38 -3.89
C LEU A 158 8.43 0.64 -4.92
N SER A 159 9.69 0.44 -4.55
CA SER A 159 10.81 0.47 -5.50
C SER A 159 10.79 -0.75 -6.43
N SER A 160 11.49 -0.67 -7.56
CA SER A 160 11.72 -1.84 -8.45
C SER A 160 12.38 -2.99 -7.70
N ARG A 161 13.34 -2.67 -6.81
CA ARG A 161 14.02 -3.63 -5.95
C ARG A 161 13.05 -4.35 -5.01
N PHE A 162 12.12 -3.64 -4.39
CA PHE A 162 11.14 -4.25 -3.51
C PHE A 162 10.17 -5.17 -4.27
N VAL A 163 9.72 -4.76 -5.46
CA VAL A 163 8.90 -5.64 -6.31
C VAL A 163 9.66 -6.88 -6.77
N SER A 164 10.98 -6.78 -6.99
CA SER A 164 11.80 -7.96 -7.23
C SER A 164 11.76 -8.94 -6.05
N LEU A 165 11.81 -8.46 -4.80
CA LEU A 165 11.70 -9.31 -3.62
C LEU A 165 10.34 -10.03 -3.56
N LEU A 166 9.25 -9.33 -3.88
CA LEU A 166 7.92 -9.92 -3.96
C LEU A 166 7.84 -11.01 -5.04
N ASN A 167 8.41 -10.77 -6.21
CA ASN A 167 8.42 -11.75 -7.30
C ASN A 167 9.30 -12.97 -7.01
N THR A 168 10.30 -12.84 -6.14
CA THR A 168 11.10 -13.97 -5.63
C THR A 168 10.53 -14.58 -4.34
N LEU A 169 9.30 -14.21 -3.97
CA LEU A 169 8.59 -14.70 -2.78
C LEU A 169 9.39 -14.54 -1.46
N ASP A 170 10.15 -13.45 -1.35
CA ASP A 170 10.86 -13.11 -0.12
C ASP A 170 9.88 -12.97 1.05
N ILE A 171 10.02 -13.83 2.07
CA ILE A 171 9.05 -13.97 3.16
C ILE A 171 8.79 -12.65 3.92
N ARG A 172 9.80 -11.79 4.03
CA ARG A 172 9.69 -10.49 4.72
C ARG A 172 8.97 -9.46 3.87
N ALA A 173 9.23 -9.44 2.57
CA ALA A 173 8.49 -8.60 1.63
C ALA A 173 7.01 -9.01 1.57
N LEU A 174 6.73 -10.33 1.54
CA LEU A 174 5.38 -10.88 1.57
C LEU A 174 4.62 -10.49 2.85
N LEU A 175 5.29 -10.48 4.01
CA LEU A 175 4.70 -10.00 5.26
C LEU A 175 4.25 -8.53 5.15
N LEU A 176 5.09 -7.64 4.61
CA LEU A 176 4.72 -6.23 4.46
C LEU A 176 3.52 -6.08 3.50
N LEU A 177 3.50 -6.86 2.43
CA LEU A 177 2.41 -6.83 1.47
C LEU A 177 1.10 -7.36 2.08
N SER A 178 1.13 -8.45 2.86
CA SER A 178 -0.07 -9.01 3.48
C SER A 178 -0.74 -8.05 4.46
N TYR A 179 0.06 -7.30 5.23
CA TYR A 179 -0.45 -6.25 6.11
C TYR A 179 -1.15 -5.12 5.34
N TRP A 180 -0.61 -4.70 4.20
CA TRP A 180 -1.28 -3.72 3.36
C TRP A 180 -2.58 -4.27 2.74
N LEU A 181 -2.57 -5.51 2.23
CA LEU A 181 -3.78 -6.14 1.70
C LEU A 181 -4.85 -6.31 2.80
N ALA A 182 -4.45 -6.55 4.04
CA ALA A 182 -5.35 -6.61 5.19
C ALA A 182 -6.03 -5.25 5.47
N LEU A 183 -5.34 -4.12 5.29
CA LEU A 183 -5.94 -2.79 5.36
C LEU A 183 -7.02 -2.59 4.28
N LEU A 184 -6.76 -3.07 3.05
CA LEU A 184 -7.74 -3.00 1.96
C LEU A 184 -8.95 -3.90 2.23
N CYS A 185 -8.74 -5.11 2.76
CA CYS A 185 -9.82 -6.00 3.17
C CYS A 185 -10.76 -5.34 4.19
N ALA A 186 -10.22 -4.55 5.12
CA ALA A 186 -11.00 -3.85 6.14
C ALA A 186 -11.93 -2.77 5.56
N LYS A 187 -11.58 -2.16 4.42
CA LYS A 187 -12.43 -1.12 3.78
C LYS A 187 -13.60 -1.70 2.99
N LYS A 188 -13.60 -3.00 2.68
CA LYS A 188 -14.68 -3.70 1.93
C LYS A 188 -15.08 -2.96 0.64
N CYS A 189 -14.12 -2.34 -0.03
CA CYS A 189 -14.40 -1.60 -1.25
C CYS A 189 -14.51 -2.57 -2.43
N TRP A 190 -15.60 -2.46 -3.21
CA TRP A 190 -16.02 -3.46 -4.21
C TRP A 190 -14.91 -3.87 -5.18
N TRP A 191 -14.10 -2.93 -5.66
CA TRP A 191 -13.03 -3.19 -6.64
C TRP A 191 -11.75 -3.75 -6.01
N SER A 192 -11.54 -3.54 -4.71
CA SER A 192 -10.31 -3.97 -4.03
C SER A 192 -10.46 -5.30 -3.30
N GLN A 193 -11.66 -5.58 -2.78
CA GLN A 193 -11.86 -6.58 -1.75
C GLN A 193 -11.50 -7.98 -2.24
N GLN A 194 -11.91 -8.34 -3.47
CA GLN A 194 -11.72 -9.69 -3.99
C GLN A 194 -10.23 -10.02 -4.18
N ARG A 195 -9.49 -9.13 -4.85
CA ARG A 195 -8.05 -9.29 -5.05
C ARG A 195 -7.29 -9.23 -3.74
N ALA A 196 -7.61 -8.26 -2.87
CA ALA A 196 -6.94 -8.12 -1.58
C ALA A 196 -7.07 -9.39 -0.73
N ARG A 197 -8.28 -9.96 -0.66
CA ARG A 197 -8.52 -11.23 0.03
C ARG A 197 -7.78 -12.39 -0.62
N ASN A 198 -7.89 -12.54 -1.94
CA ASN A 198 -7.24 -13.62 -2.69
C ASN A 198 -5.72 -13.65 -2.48
N ASP A 199 -5.06 -12.51 -2.67
CA ASP A 199 -3.60 -12.43 -2.59
C ASP A 199 -3.13 -12.50 -1.13
N CYS A 200 -3.87 -11.91 -0.18
CA CYS A 200 -3.54 -12.05 1.23
C CYS A 200 -3.65 -13.51 1.68
N TRP A 201 -4.70 -14.23 1.23
CA TRP A 201 -4.87 -15.66 1.52
C TRP A 201 -3.74 -16.49 0.93
N ALA A 202 -3.35 -16.24 -0.33
CA ALA A 202 -2.24 -16.93 -0.98
C ALA A 202 -0.89 -16.68 -0.26
N ILE A 203 -0.67 -15.45 0.24
CA ILE A 203 0.48 -15.12 1.07
C ILE A 203 0.44 -15.86 2.41
N CYS A 204 -0.72 -15.91 3.09
CA CYS A 204 -0.86 -16.64 4.34
C CYS A 204 -0.50 -18.12 4.17
N LYS A 205 -1.03 -18.76 3.12
CA LYS A 205 -0.69 -20.15 2.78
C LYS A 205 0.81 -20.34 2.51
N TYR A 206 1.43 -19.42 1.77
CA TYR A 206 2.85 -19.51 1.47
C TYR A 206 3.72 -19.37 2.73
N LEU A 207 3.42 -18.37 3.58
CA LEU A 207 4.18 -18.10 4.79
C LEU A 207 3.95 -19.16 5.89
N GLU A 208 2.80 -19.83 5.92
CA GLU A 208 2.59 -20.98 6.81
C GLU A 208 3.54 -22.14 6.45
N ASN A 209 3.74 -22.39 5.15
CA ASN A 209 4.56 -23.50 4.67
C ASN A 209 6.07 -23.19 4.61
N HIS A 210 6.44 -21.92 4.43
CA HIS A 210 7.81 -21.51 4.13
C HIS A 210 8.38 -20.41 5.05
N GLY A 211 7.54 -19.76 5.85
CA GLY A 211 7.96 -18.73 6.78
C GLY A 211 8.64 -19.30 8.03
N ASP A 212 9.42 -18.47 8.71
CA ASP A 212 9.90 -18.81 10.05
C ASP A 212 8.82 -18.58 11.12
N GLU A 213 8.93 -19.29 12.24
CA GLU A 213 7.96 -19.23 13.35
C GLU A 213 7.81 -17.80 13.91
N GLY A 214 8.92 -17.05 13.98
CA GLY A 214 8.95 -15.69 14.49
C GLY A 214 8.13 -14.73 13.64
N LEU A 215 8.17 -14.89 12.32
CA LEU A 215 7.39 -14.13 11.35
C LEU A 215 5.93 -14.59 11.33
N TRP A 216 5.69 -15.90 11.37
CA TRP A 216 4.32 -16.45 11.40
C TRP A 216 3.50 -15.95 12.59
N ASN A 217 4.14 -15.69 13.74
CA ASN A 217 3.48 -15.06 14.89
C ASN A 217 2.81 -13.71 14.58
N TYR A 218 3.19 -13.02 13.50
CA TYR A 218 2.61 -11.75 13.08
C TYR A 218 1.53 -11.90 12.00
N MET A 219 1.17 -13.12 11.60
CA MET A 219 0.20 -13.37 10.52
C MET A 219 -1.25 -13.46 11.01
N ASP A 220 -1.52 -13.40 12.30
CA ASP A 220 -2.88 -13.39 12.89
C ASP A 220 -3.73 -12.22 12.41
N PHE A 221 -3.14 -11.04 12.18
CA PHE A 221 -3.86 -9.88 11.63
C PHE A 221 -4.19 -10.04 10.14
N PRO A 222 -3.21 -10.32 9.24
CA PRO A 222 -3.52 -10.57 7.83
C PRO A 222 -4.45 -11.77 7.60
N ALA A 223 -4.25 -12.86 8.33
CA ALA A 223 -5.06 -14.07 8.21
C ALA A 223 -6.54 -13.79 8.57
N ALA A 224 -6.79 -13.08 9.66
CA ALA A 224 -8.15 -12.68 10.05
C ALA A 224 -8.81 -11.78 8.99
N ALA A 225 -8.04 -10.91 8.31
CA ALA A 225 -8.59 -10.00 7.32
C ALA A 225 -9.05 -10.69 6.02
N CYS A 226 -8.41 -11.81 5.66
CA CYS A 226 -8.71 -12.60 4.47
C CYS A 226 -9.40 -13.95 4.75
N ASP A 227 -9.84 -14.16 5.99
CA ASP A 227 -10.49 -15.39 6.46
C ASP A 227 -9.61 -16.66 6.29
N TYR A 228 -8.29 -16.51 6.44
CA TYR A 228 -7.35 -17.64 6.50
C TYR A 228 -7.34 -18.26 7.91
N PRO A 229 -7.37 -19.60 8.04
CA PRO A 229 -7.32 -20.26 9.35
C PRO A 229 -5.93 -20.14 9.98
N TYR A 230 -5.75 -19.20 10.92
CA TYR A 230 -4.50 -19.02 11.64
C TYR A 230 -4.34 -20.02 12.80
N ILE A 231 -3.18 -20.70 12.87
CA ILE A 231 -2.88 -21.73 13.90
C ILE A 231 -1.62 -21.44 14.73
N GLY A 232 -1.16 -20.19 14.78
CA GLY A 232 0.04 -19.84 15.57
C GLY A 232 -0.19 -19.83 17.09
N VAL A 233 0.88 -20.11 17.84
CA VAL A 233 0.85 -20.27 19.30
C VAL A 233 1.11 -18.97 20.08
N ALA A 234 1.64 -17.93 19.42
CA ALA A 234 1.98 -16.65 20.02
C ALA A 234 1.61 -15.47 19.11
N PRO A 235 0.29 -15.20 18.88
CA PRO A 235 -0.16 -14.15 17.98
C PRO A 235 0.31 -12.75 18.45
N ALA A 236 0.91 -12.00 17.54
CA ALA A 236 1.54 -10.70 17.83
C ALA A 236 1.11 -9.57 16.87
N GLY A 237 0.50 -9.90 15.72
CA GLY A 237 0.11 -8.94 14.70
C GLY A 237 -1.00 -8.00 15.15
N TRP A 238 -2.09 -8.52 15.74
CA TRP A 238 -3.13 -7.64 16.31
C TRP A 238 -2.59 -6.76 17.44
N ALA A 239 -1.70 -7.29 18.28
CA ALA A 239 -1.07 -6.54 19.36
C ALA A 239 -0.23 -5.35 18.81
N LEU A 240 0.54 -5.61 17.75
CA LEU A 240 1.30 -4.61 17.01
C LEU A 240 0.40 -3.49 16.46
N ILE A 241 -0.69 -3.84 15.77
CA ILE A 241 -1.67 -2.88 15.22
C ILE A 241 -2.27 -2.02 16.33
N ASN A 242 -2.73 -2.65 17.40
CA ASN A 242 -3.37 -1.96 18.52
C ASN A 242 -2.41 -1.01 19.22
N ARG A 243 -1.12 -1.34 19.31
CA ARG A 243 -0.11 -0.43 19.86
C ARG A 243 0.15 0.76 18.93
N LEU A 244 0.38 0.52 17.64
CA LEU A 244 0.60 1.58 16.65
C LEU A 244 -0.53 2.61 16.63
N ARG A 245 -1.78 2.14 16.66
CA ARG A 245 -2.96 3.02 16.69
C ARG A 245 -3.06 3.79 18.01
N ARG A 246 -2.82 3.15 19.16
CA ARG A 246 -2.81 3.81 20.48
C ARG A 246 -1.79 4.94 20.56
N ASP A 247 -0.55 4.68 20.13
CA ASP A 247 0.52 5.68 20.14
C ASP A 247 0.14 6.91 19.29
N SER A 248 -0.59 6.69 18.18
CA SER A 248 -1.05 7.77 17.30
C SER A 248 -2.13 8.64 17.94
N ARG A 249 -3.04 8.03 18.71
CA ARG A 249 -4.06 8.77 19.48
C ARG A 249 -3.43 9.63 20.58
N GLN A 250 -2.39 9.12 21.23
CA GLN A 250 -1.67 9.83 22.30
C GLN A 250 -0.81 10.99 21.77
N LEU A 251 -0.28 10.87 20.55
CA LEU A 251 0.52 11.90 19.89
C LEU A 251 -0.32 13.02 19.22
N GLY A 252 -1.65 12.98 19.33
CA GLY A 252 -2.52 13.96 18.67
C GLY A 252 -2.45 13.92 17.13
N LEU A 253 -1.98 12.82 16.55
CA LEU A 253 -1.83 12.61 15.10
C LEU A 253 -3.12 12.08 14.44
N LEU A 254 -4.29 12.42 14.97
CA LEU A 254 -5.58 12.07 14.38
C LEU A 254 -6.31 13.34 13.96
N LEU A 255 -6.43 13.53 12.64
CA LEU A 255 -7.67 13.94 11.98
C LEU A 255 -7.82 13.04 10.74
#